data_AF-V4AR74-F1
#
_entry.id   AF-V4AR74-F1
#
_cell.length_a   1.000
_cell.length_b   1.000
_cell.length_c   1.000
_cell.angle_alpha   90.00
_cell.angle_beta   90.00
_cell.angle_gamma   90.00
#
_symmetry.space_group_name_H-M   'P 1'
#
loop_
_entity.id
_entity.type
_entity.pdbx_description
1 polymer ?
#
loop_
_entity_poly.entity_id
_entity_poly.type
_entity_poly.pdbx_seq_one_letter_code
_entity_poly.pdbx_strand_id
1 'polypeptide(L)'
;LCESCQTLCESCQPLCESCQPLCESCQPLCESCQPLCESCQTICELCQTLRNLSCQPLCESCQTLCESCQTICELCQTLRKSCQTLCESCQTLCESCQTLCETCQPLCDLSCQPLCESCQPLCESCQTICELCQTLRKSCQTLCESCQTLCESCQTLRKSCQPLCESCKALCES
;
A
#
# COMPACT_ATOMS: atom_id res chain seq x y z
N LEU A 1 9.59 -30.90 -29.51
CA LEU A 1 8.76 -30.66 -28.32
C LEU A 1 7.34 -31.07 -28.64
N CYS A 2 6.60 -31.71 -27.73
CA CYS A 2 5.17 -31.89 -27.97
C CYS A 2 4.47 -30.51 -27.92
N GLU A 3 3.45 -30.32 -28.74
CA GLU A 3 2.76 -29.04 -28.93
C GLU A 3 2.22 -28.48 -27.60
N SER A 4 1.83 -29.36 -26.67
CA SER A 4 1.37 -29.05 -25.32
C SER A 4 2.45 -28.44 -24.42
N CYS A 5 3.70 -28.95 -24.47
CA CYS A 5 4.81 -28.37 -23.70
C CYS A 5 5.13 -26.95 -24.18
N GLN A 6 5.09 -26.75 -25.50
CA GLN A 6 5.36 -25.44 -26.09
C GLN A 6 4.29 -24.43 -25.69
N THR A 7 3.01 -24.80 -25.76
CA THR A 7 1.90 -23.91 -25.34
C THR A 7 1.97 -23.58 -23.85
N LEU A 8 2.40 -24.50 -22.99
CA LEU A 8 2.60 -24.25 -21.56
C LEU A 8 3.69 -23.21 -21.32
N CYS A 9 4.86 -23.38 -21.94
CA CYS A 9 5.96 -22.43 -21.82
C CYS A 9 5.58 -21.04 -22.37
N GLU A 10 4.86 -21.01 -23.49
CA GLU A 10 4.33 -19.78 -24.09
C GLU A 10 3.30 -19.09 -23.17
N SER A 11 2.55 -19.84 -22.35
CA SER A 11 1.62 -19.29 -21.37
C SER A 11 2.30 -18.75 -20.10
N CYS A 12 3.49 -19.26 -19.75
CA CYS A 12 4.27 -18.79 -18.61
C CYS A 12 4.88 -17.40 -18.83
N GLN A 13 5.30 -17.12 -20.06
CA GLN A 13 5.91 -15.84 -20.41
C GLN A 13 5.03 -14.61 -20.07
N PRO A 14 3.75 -14.53 -20.51
CA PRO A 14 2.91 -13.38 -20.19
C PRO A 14 2.59 -13.27 -18.69
N LEU A 15 2.57 -14.38 -17.94
CA LEU A 15 2.42 -14.35 -16.48
C LEU A 15 3.62 -13.65 -15.82
N CYS A 16 4.83 -14.03 -16.20
CA CYS A 16 6.05 -13.39 -15.71
C CYS A 16 6.15 -11.91 -16.14
N GLU A 17 5.77 -11.59 -17.38
CA GLU A 17 5.76 -10.21 -17.88
C GLU A 17 4.75 -9.33 -17.12
N SER A 18 3.64 -9.90 -16.66
CA SER A 18 2.65 -9.18 -15.86
C SER A 18 3.11 -8.87 -14.42
N CYS A 19 4.07 -9.64 -13.89
CA CYS A 19 4.62 -9.44 -12.55
C CYS A 19 5.45 -8.15 -12.43
N GLN A 20 6.24 -7.82 -13.46
CA GLN A 20 7.11 -6.65 -13.43
C GLN A 20 6.35 -5.32 -13.20
N PRO A 21 5.31 -4.97 -13.99
CA PRO A 21 4.58 -3.72 -13.78
C PRO A 21 3.83 -3.69 -12.44
N LEU A 22 3.42 -4.85 -11.90
CA LEU A 22 2.82 -4.94 -10.57
C LEU A 22 3.82 -4.52 -9.49
N CYS A 23 5.04 -5.08 -9.53
CA CYS A 23 6.13 -4.71 -8.62
C CYS A 23 6.53 -3.23 -8.78
N GLU A 24 6.63 -2.73 -10.02
CA GLU A 24 6.96 -1.32 -10.28
C GLU A 24 5.90 -0.38 -9.72
N SER A 25 4.62 -0.76 -9.78
CA SER A 25 3.52 0.05 -9.21
C SER A 25 3.57 0.16 -7.68
N CYS A 26 4.22 -0.77 -6.99
CA CYS A 26 4.38 -0.76 -5.54
C CYS A 26 5.39 0.28 -5.04
N GLN A 27 6.42 0.61 -5.84
CA GLN A 27 7.46 1.55 -5.46
C GLN A 27 6.91 2.96 -5.14
N PRO A 28 6.16 3.64 -6.04
CA PRO A 28 5.65 4.97 -5.76
C PRO A 28 4.66 4.99 -4.58
N LEU A 29 3.89 3.90 -4.38
CA LEU A 29 3.00 3.79 -3.23
C LEU A 29 3.79 3.76 -1.91
N CYS A 30 4.87 2.97 -1.84
CA CYS A 30 5.74 2.91 -0.68
C CYS A 30 6.50 4.23 -0.43
N GLU A 31 6.96 4.88 -1.50
CA GLU A 31 7.66 6.17 -1.41
C GLU A 31 6.74 7.28 -0.90
N SER A 32 5.46 7.29 -1.30
CA SER A 32 4.49 8.27 -0.81
C SER A 32 4.16 8.14 0.69
N CYS A 33 4.37 6.96 1.28
CA CYS A 33 4.07 6.70 2.69
C CYS A 33 4.98 7.47 3.65
N GLN A 34 6.26 7.64 3.31
CA GLN A 34 7.23 8.31 4.18
C GLN A 34 6.88 9.79 4.45
N PRO A 35 6.71 10.66 3.43
CA PRO A 35 6.37 12.06 3.66
C PRO A 35 5.00 12.24 4.32
N LEU A 36 4.06 11.31 4.13
CA LEU A 36 2.77 11.28 4.85
C LEU A 36 2.99 11.08 6.36
N CYS A 37 3.81 10.11 6.74
CA CYS A 37 4.13 9.85 8.15
C CYS A 37 4.87 11.03 8.80
N GLU A 38 5.82 11.67 8.09
CA GLU A 38 6.53 12.86 8.57
C GLU A 38 5.59 14.06 8.77
N SER A 39 4.64 14.25 7.85
CA SER A 39 3.59 15.27 7.98
C SER A 39 2.69 15.00 9.18
N CYS A 40 2.29 13.75 9.40
CA CYS A 40 1.52 13.31 10.55
C CYS A 40 2.26 13.57 11.87
N GLN A 41 3.56 13.30 11.93
CA GLN A 41 4.37 13.60 13.10
C GLN A 41 4.40 15.11 13.39
N THR A 42 4.61 15.94 12.37
CA THR A 42 4.61 17.40 12.51
C THR A 42 3.28 17.92 13.05
N ILE A 43 2.16 17.38 12.57
CA ILE A 43 0.82 17.71 13.07
C ILE A 43 0.69 17.36 14.56
N CYS A 44 1.13 16.17 14.96
CA CYS A 44 1.09 15.73 16.36
C CYS A 44 1.91 16.67 17.28
N GLU A 45 3.09 17.11 16.85
CA GLU A 45 3.94 18.04 17.60
C GLU A 45 3.28 19.42 17.76
N LEU A 46 2.61 19.93 16.72
CA LEU A 46 1.82 21.16 16.79
C LEU A 46 0.65 21.02 17.77
N CYS A 47 -0.07 19.90 17.71
CA CYS A 47 -1.17 19.59 18.62
C CYS A 47 -0.71 19.51 20.09
N GLN A 48 0.46 18.94 20.36
CA GLN A 48 1.06 18.94 21.71
C GLN A 48 1.40 20.36 22.18
N THR A 49 1.94 21.19 21.30
CA THR A 49 2.28 22.60 21.60
C THR A 49 1.01 23.39 21.96
N LEU A 50 -0.06 23.26 21.18
CA LEU A 50 -1.34 23.93 21.44
C LEU A 50 -1.96 23.51 22.76
N ARG A 51 -1.86 22.23 23.12
CA ARG A 51 -2.33 21.71 24.42
C ARG A 51 -1.57 22.35 25.59
N ASN A 52 -0.26 22.49 25.47
CA ASN A 52 0.58 23.10 26.51
C ASN A 52 0.27 24.58 26.76
N LEU A 53 -0.25 25.28 25.74
CA LEU A 53 -0.72 26.67 25.86
C LEU A 53 -2.11 26.81 26.50
N SER A 54 -2.66 25.73 27.09
CA SER A 54 -3.92 25.73 27.84
C SER A 54 -5.15 26.15 27.02
N CYS A 55 -5.12 25.97 25.70
CA CYS A 55 -6.29 26.17 24.84
C CYS A 55 -7.26 24.99 24.97
N GLN A 56 -7.97 24.91 26.10
CA GLN A 56 -8.90 23.83 26.43
C GLN A 56 -9.91 23.48 25.30
N PRO A 57 -10.51 24.43 24.55
CA PRO A 57 -11.43 24.10 23.45
C PRO A 57 -10.75 23.47 22.21
N LEU A 58 -9.41 23.55 22.08
CA LEU A 58 -8.67 22.95 20.96
C LEU A 58 -8.13 21.56 21.28
N CYS A 59 -8.15 21.14 22.55
CA CYS A 59 -7.54 19.89 23.01
C CYS A 59 -8.19 18.64 22.39
N GLU A 60 -9.52 18.59 22.29
CA GLU A 60 -10.25 17.47 21.69
C GLU A 60 -9.96 17.35 20.19
N SER A 61 -10.04 18.46 19.44
CA SER A 61 -9.71 18.46 18.02
C SER A 61 -8.25 18.06 17.75
N CYS A 62 -7.33 18.49 18.61
CA CYS A 62 -5.92 18.08 18.54
C CYS A 62 -5.76 16.58 18.80
N GLN A 63 -6.51 16.00 19.74
CA GLN A 63 -6.49 14.57 19.98
C GLN A 63 -6.99 13.78 18.77
N THR A 64 -8.13 14.17 18.18
CA THR A 64 -8.66 13.53 16.97
C THR A 64 -7.71 13.61 15.78
N LEU A 65 -6.99 14.73 15.61
CA LEU A 65 -5.94 14.85 14.58
C LEU A 65 -4.81 13.85 14.83
N CYS A 66 -4.31 13.74 16.07
CA CYS A 66 -3.24 12.82 16.41
C CYS A 66 -3.65 11.35 16.18
N GLU A 67 -4.88 10.99 16.53
CA GLU A 67 -5.43 9.65 16.27
C GLU A 67 -5.53 9.37 14.77
N SER A 68 -6.03 10.33 13.98
CA SER A 68 -6.10 10.21 12.51
C SER A 68 -4.71 10.06 11.88
N CYS A 69 -3.73 10.82 12.38
CA CYS A 69 -2.33 10.73 11.98
C CYS A 69 -1.74 9.35 12.28
N GLN A 70 -2.04 8.77 13.44
CA GLN A 70 -1.62 7.42 13.79
C GLN A 70 -2.21 6.37 12.84
N THR A 71 -3.52 6.46 12.54
CA THR A 71 -4.18 5.56 11.59
C THR A 71 -3.54 5.62 10.20
N ILE A 72 -3.22 6.83 9.70
CA ILE A 72 -2.52 7.01 8.42
C ILE A 72 -1.16 6.31 8.45
N CYS A 73 -0.37 6.49 9.51
CA CYS A 73 0.94 5.83 9.66
C CYS A 73 0.82 4.30 9.65
N GLU A 74 -0.19 3.74 10.33
CA GLU A 74 -0.45 2.29 10.37
C GLU A 74 -0.87 1.73 9.00
N LEU A 75 -1.71 2.47 8.26
CA LEU A 75 -2.10 2.12 6.89
C LEU A 75 -0.91 2.15 5.94
N CYS A 76 -0.05 3.17 6.04
CA CYS A 76 1.20 3.28 5.29
C CYS A 76 2.12 2.07 5.53
N GLN A 77 2.28 1.63 6.78
CA GLN A 77 3.05 0.45 7.12
C GLN A 77 2.45 -0.83 6.52
N THR A 78 1.13 -0.98 6.61
CA THR A 78 0.40 -2.13 6.05
C THR A 78 0.56 -2.19 4.53
N LEU A 79 0.41 -1.05 3.85
CA LEU A 79 0.58 -0.94 2.41
C LEU A 79 1.98 -1.36 1.96
N ARG A 80 3.02 -0.91 2.69
CA ARG A 80 4.41 -1.30 2.40
C ARG A 80 4.64 -2.80 2.53
N LYS A 81 4.09 -3.42 3.58
CA LYS A 81 4.17 -4.88 3.77
C LYS A 81 3.46 -5.63 2.64
N SER A 82 2.24 -5.22 2.27
CA SER A 82 1.49 -5.83 1.17
C SER A 82 2.21 -5.69 -0.17
N CYS A 83 2.86 -4.55 -0.42
CA CYS A 83 3.69 -4.33 -1.60
C CYS A 83 4.88 -5.31 -1.64
N GLN A 84 5.58 -5.48 -0.52
CA GLN A 84 6.67 -6.45 -0.41
C GLN A 84 6.19 -7.88 -0.70
N THR A 85 5.08 -8.30 -0.08
CA THR A 85 4.51 -9.64 -0.30
C THR A 85 4.08 -9.87 -1.75
N LEU A 86 3.55 -8.84 -2.42
CA LEU A 86 3.20 -8.91 -3.84
C LEU A 86 4.47 -9.16 -4.69
N CYS A 87 5.55 -8.43 -4.43
CA CYS A 87 6.81 -8.60 -5.14
C CYS A 87 7.40 -10.00 -4.94
N GLU A 88 7.40 -10.50 -3.71
CA GLU A 88 7.86 -11.86 -3.37
C GLU A 88 7.01 -12.92 -4.10
N SER A 89 5.68 -12.77 -4.09
CA SER A 89 4.76 -13.69 -4.79
C SER A 89 4.98 -13.70 -6.30
N CYS A 90 5.20 -12.51 -6.88
CA CYS A 90 5.53 -12.33 -8.28
C CYS A 90 6.85 -13.03 -8.66
N GLN A 91 7.87 -12.93 -7.80
CA GLN A 91 9.14 -13.64 -7.98
C GLN A 91 8.95 -15.16 -7.94
N THR A 92 8.24 -15.69 -6.94
CA THR A 92 7.97 -17.13 -6.83
C THR A 92 7.20 -17.67 -8.04
N LEU A 93 6.23 -16.90 -8.56
CA LEU A 93 5.52 -17.27 -9.79
C LEU A 93 6.49 -17.38 -10.99
N CYS A 94 7.40 -16.42 -11.14
CA CYS A 94 8.40 -16.44 -12.22
C CYS A 94 9.34 -17.65 -12.13
N GLU A 95 9.84 -17.95 -10.93
CA GLU A 95 10.71 -19.11 -10.66
C GLU A 95 10.00 -20.44 -10.95
N SER A 96 8.71 -20.52 -10.58
CA SER A 96 7.87 -21.70 -10.86
C SER A 96 7.62 -21.87 -12.36
N CYS A 97 7.34 -20.78 -13.07
CA CYS A 97 7.22 -20.76 -14.53
C CYS A 97 8.52 -21.22 -15.22
N GLN A 98 9.68 -20.76 -14.75
CA GLN A 98 10.98 -21.20 -15.28
C GLN A 98 11.19 -22.70 -15.06
N THR A 99 10.93 -23.20 -13.84
CA THR A 99 11.07 -24.61 -13.50
C THR A 99 10.15 -25.49 -14.36
N LEU A 100 8.92 -25.02 -14.63
CA LEU A 100 8.00 -25.71 -15.54
C LEU A 100 8.56 -25.77 -16.97
N CYS A 101 9.16 -24.68 -17.46
CA CYS A 101 9.79 -24.67 -18.79
C CYS A 101 11.00 -25.62 -18.88
N GLU A 102 11.83 -25.68 -17.84
CA GLU A 102 12.99 -26.57 -17.77
C GLU A 102 12.58 -28.05 -17.69
N THR A 103 11.53 -28.37 -16.93
CA THR A 103 11.00 -29.74 -16.81
C THR A 103 10.25 -30.20 -18.07
N CYS A 104 9.64 -29.28 -18.83
CA CYS A 104 9.06 -29.56 -20.15
C CYS A 104 10.08 -30.05 -21.19
N GLN A 105 11.35 -29.61 -21.09
CA GLN A 105 12.37 -29.84 -22.10
C GLN A 105 12.76 -31.33 -22.29
N PRO A 106 12.98 -32.15 -21.24
CA PRO A 106 13.24 -33.59 -21.36
C PRO A 106 11.99 -34.47 -21.53
N LEU A 107 10.79 -33.99 -21.18
CA LEU A 107 9.55 -34.77 -21.19
C LEU A 107 8.87 -34.90 -22.56
N CYS A 108 9.48 -34.39 -23.62
CA CYS A 108 8.88 -34.30 -24.96
C CYS A 108 8.58 -35.65 -25.64
N ASP A 109 8.96 -36.78 -25.03
CA ASP A 109 8.67 -38.15 -25.49
C ASP A 109 7.66 -38.91 -24.58
N LEU A 110 7.13 -38.30 -23.52
CA LEU A 110 6.19 -38.92 -22.55
C LEU A 110 4.88 -38.12 -22.42
N SER A 111 3.81 -38.81 -22.03
CA SER A 111 2.44 -38.25 -21.91
C SER A 111 2.34 -37.00 -21.04
N CYS A 112 1.49 -36.03 -21.42
CA CYS A 112 1.36 -34.70 -20.80
C CYS A 112 0.71 -34.63 -19.40
N GLN A 113 0.36 -35.75 -18.78
CA GLN A 113 -0.37 -35.79 -17.51
C GLN A 113 0.39 -35.13 -16.31
N PRO A 114 1.69 -35.37 -16.06
CA PRO A 114 2.44 -34.71 -14.98
C PRO A 114 2.63 -33.20 -15.19
N LEU A 115 2.53 -32.73 -16.44
CA LEU A 115 2.63 -31.29 -16.75
C LEU A 115 1.36 -30.54 -16.33
N CYS A 116 0.18 -31.15 -16.49
CA CYS A 116 -1.08 -30.57 -16.01
C CYS A 116 -1.10 -30.42 -14.48
N GLU A 117 -0.57 -31.40 -13.73
CA GLU A 117 -0.46 -31.30 -12.27
C GLU A 117 0.50 -30.18 -11.84
N SER A 118 1.55 -29.94 -12.63
CA SER A 118 2.54 -28.89 -12.37
C SER A 118 2.01 -27.47 -12.61
N CYS A 119 0.91 -27.31 -13.37
CA CYS A 119 0.26 -26.02 -13.61
C CYS A 119 -0.68 -25.56 -12.49
N GLN A 120 -1.21 -26.49 -11.69
CA GLN A 120 -2.12 -26.15 -10.59
C GLN A 120 -1.51 -25.10 -9.62
N PRO A 121 -0.28 -25.26 -9.11
CA PRO A 121 0.32 -24.26 -8.20
C PRO A 121 0.54 -22.89 -8.86
N LEU A 122 0.74 -22.82 -10.18
CA LEU A 122 0.84 -21.55 -10.92
C LEU A 122 -0.49 -20.80 -10.92
N CYS A 123 -1.60 -21.52 -11.17
CA CYS A 123 -2.95 -20.95 -11.12
C CYS A 123 -3.28 -20.42 -9.71
N GLU A 124 -2.94 -21.17 -8.66
CA GLU A 124 -3.14 -20.76 -7.26
C GLU A 124 -2.30 -19.51 -6.90
N SER A 125 -1.07 -19.44 -7.41
CA SER A 125 -0.18 -18.28 -7.24
C SER A 125 -0.74 -17.04 -7.96
N CYS A 126 -1.26 -17.19 -9.18
CA CYS A 126 -1.92 -16.10 -9.91
C CYS A 126 -3.17 -15.59 -9.16
N GLN A 127 -3.97 -16.49 -8.59
CA GLN A 127 -5.12 -16.11 -7.77
C GLN A 127 -4.68 -15.32 -6.53
N THR A 128 -3.63 -15.78 -5.84
CA THR A 128 -3.08 -15.09 -4.66
C THR A 128 -2.60 -13.68 -5.00
N ILE A 129 -1.89 -13.51 -6.12
CA ILE A 129 -1.45 -12.21 -6.63
C ILE A 129 -2.65 -11.30 -6.90
N CYS A 130 -3.71 -11.81 -7.55
CA CYS A 130 -4.93 -11.04 -7.79
C CYS A 130 -5.60 -10.55 -6.50
N GLU A 131 -5.67 -11.41 -5.47
CA GLU A 131 -6.22 -11.07 -4.16
C GLU A 131 -5.39 -10.02 -3.43
N LEU A 132 -4.05 -10.10 -3.52
CA LEU A 132 -3.14 -9.08 -2.98
C LEU A 132 -3.30 -7.73 -3.68
N CYS A 133 -3.42 -7.70 -5.01
CA CYS A 133 -3.69 -6.47 -5.75
C CYS A 133 -5.03 -5.83 -5.35
N GLN A 134 -6.08 -6.62 -5.15
CA GLN A 134 -7.36 -6.12 -4.65
C GLN A 134 -7.24 -5.53 -3.25
N THR A 135 -6.48 -6.18 -2.38
CA THR A 135 -6.22 -5.70 -1.01
C THR A 135 -5.45 -4.39 -1.02
N LEU A 136 -4.38 -4.29 -1.81
CA LEU A 136 -3.61 -3.05 -1.99
C LEU A 136 -4.49 -1.90 -2.47
N ARG A 137 -5.36 -2.15 -3.46
CA ARG A 137 -6.30 -1.14 -3.96
C ARG A 137 -7.22 -0.61 -2.86
N LYS A 138 -7.78 -1.51 -2.04
CA LYS A 138 -8.63 -1.14 -0.91
C LYS A 138 -7.85 -0.30 0.11
N SER A 139 -6.64 -0.71 0.47
CA SER A 139 -5.77 0.04 1.38
C SER A 139 -5.45 1.44 0.88
N CYS A 140 -5.16 1.58 -0.43
CA CYS A 140 -4.95 2.89 -1.05
C CYS A 140 -6.19 3.78 -0.94
N GLN A 141 -7.37 3.22 -1.21
CA GLN A 141 -8.63 3.96 -1.09
C GLN A 141 -8.85 4.44 0.35
N THR A 142 -8.70 3.57 1.34
CA THR A 142 -8.85 3.94 2.76
C THR A 142 -7.83 4.99 3.19
N LEU A 143 -6.58 4.92 2.68
CA LEU A 143 -5.56 5.93 2.93
C LEU A 143 -5.97 7.30 2.36
N CYS A 144 -6.50 7.35 1.14
CA CYS A 144 -7.01 8.59 0.53
C CYS A 144 -8.15 9.19 1.34
N GLU A 145 -9.13 8.39 1.75
CA GLU A 145 -10.26 8.82 2.59
C GLU A 145 -9.78 9.36 3.95
N SER A 146 -8.79 8.68 4.56
CA SER A 146 -8.18 9.11 5.82
C SER A 146 -7.44 10.44 5.68
N CYS A 147 -6.69 10.62 4.58
CA CYS A 147 -6.00 11.88 4.29
C CYS A 147 -7.00 13.03 4.07
N GLN A 148 -8.10 12.79 3.37
CA GLN A 148 -9.16 13.78 3.19
C GLN A 148 -9.75 14.22 4.54
N THR A 149 -10.09 13.25 5.40
CA THR A 149 -10.62 13.51 6.75
C THR A 149 -9.64 14.31 7.60
N LEU A 150 -8.34 14.00 7.51
CA LEU A 150 -7.28 14.76 8.18
C LEU A 150 -7.23 16.21 7.66
N CYS A 151 -7.30 16.43 6.33
CA CYS A 151 -7.32 17.77 5.76
C CYS A 151 -8.51 18.60 6.25
N GLU A 152 -9.71 18.02 6.29
CA GLU A 152 -10.93 18.67 6.80
C GLU A 152 -10.80 19.03 8.29
N SER A 153 -10.21 18.13 9.09
CA SER A 153 -9.95 18.35 10.51
C SER A 153 -8.93 19.49 10.73
N CYS A 154 -7.83 19.51 9.96
CA CYS A 154 -6.85 20.60 9.97
C CYS A 154 -7.49 21.95 9.60
N GLN A 155 -8.38 21.99 8.60
CA GLN A 155 -9.09 23.22 8.23
C GLN A 155 -10.01 23.71 9.35
N THR A 156 -10.69 22.79 10.02
CA THR A 156 -11.56 23.10 11.15
C THR A 156 -10.75 23.67 12.32
N LEU A 157 -9.63 23.02 12.67
CA LEU A 157 -8.72 23.50 13.70
C LEU A 157 -8.20 24.91 13.38
N ARG A 158 -7.80 25.16 12.13
CA ARG A 158 -7.36 26.49 11.68
C ARG A 158 -8.43 27.56 11.89
N LYS A 159 -9.68 27.27 11.54
CA LYS A 159 -10.82 28.20 11.74
C LYS A 159 -11.05 28.48 13.23
N SER A 160 -10.93 27.47 14.09
CA SER A 160 -11.07 27.61 15.54
C SER A 160 -9.92 28.39 16.19
N CYS A 161 -8.70 28.29 15.65
CA CYS A 161 -7.54 29.04 16.13
C CYS A 161 -7.55 30.52 15.72
N GLN A 162 -8.15 30.87 14.58
CA GLN A 162 -8.17 32.25 14.07
C GLN A 162 -8.73 33.29 15.07
N PRO A 163 -9.91 33.11 15.69
CA PRO A 163 -10.44 34.08 16.66
C PRO A 163 -9.61 34.15 17.95
N LEU A 164 -8.94 33.05 18.35
CA LEU A 164 -8.02 33.04 19.50
C LEU A 164 -6.78 33.89 19.23
N CYS A 165 -6.20 33.77 18.02
CA CYS A 165 -5.07 34.61 17.60
C CYS A 165 -5.44 36.09 17.52
N GLU A 166 -6.62 36.42 16.97
CA GLU A 166 -7.12 37.80 16.90
C GLU A 166 -7.36 38.38 18.31
N SER A 167 -7.91 37.59 19.23
CA SER A 167 -8.15 38.01 20.62
C SER A 167 -6.85 38.24 21.38
N CYS A 168 -5.85 37.35 21.24
CA CYS A 168 -4.53 37.55 21.85
C CYS A 168 -3.83 38.79 21.31
N LYS A 169 -3.94 39.07 20.00
CA LYS A 169 -3.33 40.24 19.38
C LYS A 169 -3.97 41.54 19.89
N ALA A 170 -5.30 41.57 20.02
CA ALA A 170 -6.03 42.71 20.57
C ALA A 170 -5.62 43.02 22.02
N LEU A 171 -5.39 41.98 22.85
CA LEU A 171 -4.91 42.12 24.23
C LEU A 171 -3.46 42.62 24.34
N CYS A 172 -2.63 42.39 23.32
CA CYS A 172 -1.25 42.90 23.28
C CYS A 172 -1.15 44.33 22.73
N GLU A 173 -2.18 44.80 22.02
CA GLU A 173 -2.26 46.15 21.44
C GLU A 173 -3.02 47.14 22.35
N SER A 174 -3.66 46.65 23.43
CA SER A 174 -4.29 47.43 24.50
C SER A 174 -3.36 47.67 25.69
#